data_AF-A0A7D3VYH6-F1
#
_entry.id   AF-A0A7D3VYH6-F1
#
_cell.length_a   1.000
_cell.length_b   1.000
_cell.length_c   1.000
_cell.angle_alpha   90.00
_cell.angle_beta   90.00
_cell.angle_gamma   90.00
#
_symmetry.space_group_name_H-M   'P 1'
#
loop_
_entity.id
_entity.type
_entity.pdbx_description
1 polymer ?
#
loop_
_entity_poly.entity_id
_entity_poly.type
_entity_poly.pdbx_seq_one_letter_code
_entity_poly.pdbx_strand_id
1 'polypeptide(L)'
;MQISELSDRSGLTVQTIKFYIREGLLPKGSVVSATRAEYDHRHLERLRLISALREVGDLPVAAIQRIVEAIEDERVSLHELFGTAQYAIGPHVAAPYDPHWRAARQDVDALVRELGWTVGDRSPARDLLAHTFVALRRLGFPITLTDLRPYVKAAAEVADHEIGRVADGAPRARTVHTLLVSTVLYEQVLTALHRLAQEDASARRFG
;
A
#
# COMPACT_ATOMS: atom_id res chain seq x y z
N MET A 1 25.10 14.11 -8.88
CA MET A 1 24.90 14.84 -7.60
C MET A 1 25.85 14.29 -6.55
N GLN A 2 26.37 15.14 -5.66
CA GLN A 2 27.11 14.67 -4.48
C GLN A 2 26.16 14.26 -3.34
N ILE A 3 26.65 13.59 -2.30
CA ILE A 3 25.81 13.14 -1.18
C ILE A 3 25.16 14.28 -0.40
N SER A 4 25.81 15.45 -0.30
CA SER A 4 25.25 16.66 0.31
C SER A 4 24.07 17.20 -0.50
N GLU A 5 24.25 17.33 -1.82
CA GLU A 5 23.17 17.74 -2.72
C GLU A 5 21.99 16.75 -2.71
N LEU A 6 22.27 15.45 -2.62
CA LEU A 6 21.24 14.42 -2.47
C LEU A 6 20.49 14.55 -1.14
N SER A 7 21.20 14.83 -0.05
CA SER A 7 20.63 15.13 1.28
C SER A 7 19.66 16.31 1.19
N ASP A 8 20.11 17.44 0.65
CA ASP A 8 19.31 18.65 0.54
C ASP A 8 18.05 18.44 -0.32
N ARG A 9 18.19 17.75 -1.47
CA ARG A 9 17.06 17.52 -2.39
C ARG A 9 16.07 16.47 -1.91
N SER A 10 16.51 15.53 -1.09
CA SER A 10 15.66 14.47 -0.52
C SER A 10 15.02 14.87 0.80
N GLY A 11 15.55 15.88 1.49
CA GLY A 11 15.14 16.25 2.85
C GLY A 11 15.67 15.30 3.93
N LEU A 12 16.47 14.29 3.56
CA LEU A 12 17.01 13.30 4.48
C LEU A 12 18.46 13.64 4.84
N THR A 13 18.85 13.41 6.10
CA THR A 13 20.24 13.63 6.51
C THR A 13 21.21 12.70 5.78
N VAL A 14 22.46 13.14 5.59
CA VAL A 14 23.54 12.29 5.07
C VAL A 14 23.69 10.99 5.88
N GLN A 15 23.47 11.04 7.19
CA GLN A 15 23.50 9.85 8.05
C GLN A 15 22.37 8.86 7.70
N THR A 16 21.15 9.35 7.48
CA THR A 16 20.01 8.53 7.05
C THR A 16 20.25 7.91 5.68
N ILE A 17 20.81 8.67 4.73
CA ILE A 17 21.16 8.15 3.40
C ILE A 17 22.21 7.04 3.52
N LYS A 18 23.27 7.25 4.32
CA LYS A 18 24.29 6.22 4.59
C LYS A 18 23.70 4.99 5.28
N PHE A 19 22.74 5.18 6.18
CA PHE A 19 22.00 4.08 6.80
C PHE A 19 21.27 3.26 5.73
N TYR A 20 20.49 3.88 4.84
CA TYR A 20 19.79 3.16 3.77
C TYR A 20 20.74 2.45 2.80
N ILE A 21 21.93 3.01 2.52
CA ILE A 21 22.94 2.32 1.72
C ILE A 21 23.48 1.06 2.44
N ARG A 22 23.70 1.12 3.76
CA ARG A 22 24.15 -0.03 4.54
C ARG A 22 23.08 -1.12 4.64
N GLU A 23 21.83 -0.72 4.78
CA GLU A 23 20.66 -1.62 4.81
C GLU A 23 20.26 -2.12 3.41
N GLY A 24 21.01 -1.81 2.34
CA GLY A 24 20.70 -2.27 0.98
C GLY A 24 19.47 -1.60 0.34
N LEU A 25 18.82 -0.66 1.03
CA LEU A 25 17.65 0.06 0.54
C LEU A 25 17.96 1.04 -0.59
N LEU A 26 19.18 1.56 -0.63
CA LEU A 26 19.65 2.47 -1.67
C LEU A 26 20.96 1.93 -2.28
N PRO A 27 21.06 1.82 -3.61
CA PRO A 27 22.32 1.47 -4.26
C PRO A 27 23.46 2.42 -3.86
N LYS A 28 24.69 1.92 -3.87
CA LYS A 28 25.87 2.78 -3.70
C LYS A 28 25.99 3.71 -4.91
N GLY A 29 26.36 4.96 -4.64
CA GLY A 29 26.70 5.90 -5.70
C GLY A 29 27.89 5.41 -6.53
N SER A 30 27.99 5.89 -7.77
CA SER A 30 29.11 5.55 -8.66
C SER A 30 30.39 6.16 -8.12
N VAL A 31 31.43 5.34 -7.94
CA VAL A 31 32.71 5.82 -7.40
C VAL A 31 33.40 6.69 -8.45
N VAL A 32 33.70 7.94 -8.08
CA VAL A 32 34.43 8.89 -8.92
C VAL A 32 35.86 9.08 -8.40
N SER A 33 36.08 8.97 -7.09
CA SER A 33 37.41 8.93 -6.48
C SER A 33 37.38 8.17 -5.14
N ALA A 34 38.54 8.01 -4.49
CA ALA A 34 38.65 7.35 -3.18
C ALA A 34 37.72 7.95 -2.10
N THR A 35 37.35 9.23 -2.22
CA THR A 35 36.49 9.94 -1.25
C THR A 35 35.18 10.43 -1.85
N ARG A 36 34.94 10.25 -3.15
CA ARG A 36 33.80 10.84 -3.86
C ARG A 36 33.01 9.78 -4.61
N ALA A 37 31.70 9.81 -4.37
CA ALA A 37 30.70 9.07 -5.14
C ALA A 37 29.67 10.03 -5.73
N GLU A 38 29.12 9.67 -6.88
CA GLU A 38 28.05 10.41 -7.55
C GLU A 38 26.74 9.64 -7.55
N TYR A 39 25.66 10.38 -7.33
CA TYR A 39 24.29 9.91 -7.25
C TYR A 39 23.46 10.57 -8.35
N ASP A 40 22.57 9.80 -8.94
CA ASP A 40 21.71 10.23 -10.05
C ASP A 40 20.25 10.46 -9.60
N HIS A 41 19.37 10.80 -10.54
CA HIS A 41 17.97 11.06 -10.24
C HIS A 41 17.24 9.83 -9.68
N ARG A 42 17.64 8.62 -10.06
CA ARG A 42 17.04 7.36 -9.59
C ARG A 42 17.25 7.19 -8.09
N HIS A 43 18.41 7.63 -7.57
CA HIS A 43 18.65 7.64 -6.12
C HIS A 43 17.68 8.59 -5.41
N LEU A 44 17.43 9.77 -5.96
CA LEU A 44 16.51 10.74 -5.38
C LEU A 44 15.06 10.23 -5.38
N GLU A 45 14.61 9.65 -6.49
CA GLU A 45 13.27 9.03 -6.59
C GLU A 45 13.10 7.91 -5.57
N ARG A 46 14.10 7.02 -5.44
CA ARG A 46 14.08 5.93 -4.45
C ARG A 46 14.06 6.44 -3.02
N LEU A 47 14.83 7.49 -2.70
CA LEU A 47 14.79 8.11 -1.36
C LEU A 47 13.43 8.72 -1.03
N ARG A 48 12.78 9.37 -2.00
CA ARG A 48 11.42 9.92 -1.82
C ARG A 48 10.40 8.81 -1.57
N LEU A 49 10.50 7.70 -2.30
CA LEU A 49 9.67 6.53 -2.07
C LEU A 49 9.88 5.96 -0.66
N ILE A 50 11.13 5.73 -0.26
CA ILE A 50 11.46 5.18 1.07
C ILE A 50 10.93 6.12 2.18
N SER A 51 11.09 7.43 2.03
CA SER A 51 10.56 8.42 2.98
C SER A 51 9.03 8.39 3.04
N ALA A 52 8.33 8.39 1.90
CA ALA A 52 6.86 8.30 1.86
C ALA A 52 6.35 7.01 2.52
N LEU A 53 6.96 5.87 2.20
CA LEU A 53 6.60 4.57 2.77
C LEU A 53 6.84 4.51 4.29
N ARG A 54 7.90 5.15 4.78
CA ARG A 54 8.26 5.15 6.20
C ARG A 54 7.49 6.16 7.03
N GLU A 55 7.39 7.40 6.56
CA GLU A 55 6.83 8.52 7.32
C GLU A 55 5.31 8.55 7.23
N VAL A 56 4.76 8.24 6.05
CA VAL A 56 3.33 8.29 5.82
C VAL A 56 2.71 6.91 5.95
N GLY A 57 3.38 5.88 5.43
CA GLY A 57 2.90 4.50 5.51
C GLY A 57 3.19 3.77 6.81
N ASP A 58 3.98 4.36 7.72
CA ASP A 58 4.45 3.74 8.96
C ASP A 58 5.04 2.33 8.76
N LEU A 59 5.66 2.08 7.60
CA LEU A 59 6.16 0.77 7.25
C LEU A 59 7.50 0.50 7.96
N PRO A 60 7.68 -0.70 8.55
CA PRO A 60 8.96 -1.07 9.10
C PRO A 60 10.00 -1.21 7.97
N VAL A 61 11.27 -0.89 8.28
CA VAL A 61 12.39 -0.92 7.34
C VAL A 61 12.48 -2.25 6.56
N ALA A 62 12.24 -3.37 7.24
CA ALA A 62 12.23 -4.71 6.63
C ALA A 62 11.11 -4.92 5.60
N ALA A 63 9.95 -4.26 5.76
CA ALA A 63 8.89 -4.32 4.77
C ALA A 63 9.25 -3.50 3.53
N ILE A 64 9.82 -2.29 3.72
CA ILE A 64 10.24 -1.47 2.58
C ILE A 64 11.44 -2.10 1.85
N GLN A 65 12.34 -2.84 2.53
CA GLN A 65 13.38 -3.66 1.87
C GLN A 65 12.76 -4.68 0.90
N ARG A 66 11.82 -5.51 1.37
CA ARG A 66 11.15 -6.51 0.52
C ARG A 66 10.46 -5.89 -0.69
N ILE A 67 9.81 -4.75 -0.50
CA ILE A 67 9.15 -4.02 -1.59
C ILE A 67 10.18 -3.53 -2.61
N VAL A 68 11.27 -2.93 -2.12
CA VAL A 68 12.33 -2.37 -2.96
C VAL A 68 13.07 -3.47 -3.73
N GLU A 69 13.36 -4.62 -3.11
CA GLU A 69 13.94 -5.78 -3.78
C GLU A 69 13.02 -6.35 -4.87
N ALA A 70 11.71 -6.43 -4.61
CA ALA A 70 10.75 -6.90 -5.60
C ALA A 70 10.66 -5.99 -6.83
N ILE A 71 10.85 -4.67 -6.67
CA ILE A 71 10.90 -3.71 -7.79
C ILE A 71 12.00 -4.07 -8.77
N GLU A 72 13.16 -4.46 -8.23
CA GLU A 72 14.36 -4.77 -9.01
C GLU A 72 14.34 -6.17 -9.63
N ASP A 73 13.48 -7.09 -9.15
CA ASP A 73 13.31 -8.41 -9.76
C ASP A 73 12.34 -8.35 -10.96
N GLU A 74 12.90 -8.34 -12.17
CA GLU A 74 12.14 -8.34 -13.43
C GLU A 74 11.33 -9.63 -13.67
N ARG A 75 11.60 -10.72 -12.93
CA ARG A 75 10.88 -12.00 -13.08
C ARG A 75 9.52 -12.00 -12.38
N VAL A 76 9.31 -11.10 -11.43
CA VAL A 76 8.05 -10.97 -10.69
C VAL A 76 7.06 -10.17 -11.54
N SER A 77 5.83 -10.63 -11.76
CA SER A 77 4.83 -9.83 -12.47
C SER A 77 4.46 -8.56 -11.69
N LEU A 78 3.99 -7.51 -12.38
CA LEU A 78 3.50 -6.29 -11.70
C LEU A 78 2.35 -6.61 -10.73
N HIS A 79 1.51 -7.60 -11.06
CA HIS A 79 0.42 -8.06 -10.21
C HIS A 79 0.92 -8.72 -8.92
N GLU A 80 1.91 -9.61 -9.01
CA GLU A 80 2.51 -10.26 -7.82
C GLU A 80 3.24 -9.27 -6.93
N LEU A 81 3.92 -8.29 -7.53
CA LEU A 81 4.57 -7.23 -6.79
C LEU A 81 3.55 -6.37 -6.04
N PHE A 82 2.47 -5.96 -6.72
CA PHE A 82 1.39 -5.20 -6.11
C PHE A 82 0.76 -5.97 -4.95
N GLY A 83 0.50 -7.27 -5.13
CA GLY A 83 0.04 -8.16 -4.06
C GLY A 83 1.02 -8.18 -2.87
N THR A 84 2.32 -8.30 -3.14
CA THR A 84 3.37 -8.32 -2.09
C THR A 84 3.39 -7.03 -1.29
N ALA A 85 3.32 -5.89 -1.97
CA ALA A 85 3.30 -4.59 -1.34
C ALA A 85 2.02 -4.39 -0.52
N GLN A 86 0.85 -4.63 -1.14
CA GLN A 86 -0.43 -4.46 -0.47
C GLN A 86 -0.58 -5.39 0.73
N TYR A 87 0.00 -6.59 0.66
CA TYR A 87 0.00 -7.50 1.79
C TYR A 87 0.96 -7.04 2.89
N ALA A 88 2.11 -6.47 2.54
CA ALA A 88 3.05 -5.94 3.53
C ALA A 88 2.54 -4.68 4.25
N ILE A 89 1.66 -3.91 3.61
CA ILE A 89 1.13 -2.64 4.09
C ILE A 89 -0.17 -2.81 4.86
N GLY A 90 -1.05 -3.70 4.39
CA GLY A 90 -2.38 -3.85 4.95
C GLY A 90 -2.38 -4.29 6.42
N PRO A 91 -3.45 -3.96 7.17
CA PRO A 91 -3.59 -4.41 8.55
C PRO A 91 -3.61 -5.93 8.60
N HIS A 92 -2.63 -6.51 9.29
CA HIS A 92 -2.56 -7.96 9.49
C HIS A 92 -3.42 -8.32 10.70
N VAL A 93 -4.58 -8.90 10.44
CA VAL A 93 -5.37 -9.53 11.49
C VAL A 93 -4.96 -10.99 11.59
N ALA A 94 -4.49 -11.42 12.75
CA ALA A 94 -4.21 -12.83 12.98
C ALA A 94 -5.49 -13.64 12.78
N ALA A 95 -5.46 -14.63 11.88
CA ALA A 95 -6.57 -15.56 11.67
C ALA A 95 -6.82 -16.33 12.97
N PRO A 96 -7.91 -16.04 13.72
CA PRO A 96 -8.19 -16.74 14.96
C PRO A 96 -8.67 -18.16 14.64
N TYR A 97 -8.33 -19.11 15.51
CA TYR A 97 -8.94 -20.44 15.50
C TYR A 97 -10.38 -20.38 16.07
N ASP A 98 -11.26 -19.63 15.43
CA ASP A 98 -12.65 -19.38 15.82
C ASP A 98 -13.62 -19.87 14.70
N PRO A 99 -14.60 -20.75 15.01
CA PRO A 99 -15.64 -21.14 14.06
C PRO A 99 -16.39 -19.96 13.43
N HIS A 100 -16.66 -18.88 14.18
CA HIS A 100 -17.34 -17.70 13.67
C HIS A 100 -16.50 -16.96 12.62
N TRP A 101 -15.19 -16.88 12.86
CA TRP A 101 -14.27 -16.30 11.89
C TRP A 101 -14.19 -17.15 10.62
N ARG A 102 -14.12 -18.48 10.73
CA ARG A 102 -14.10 -19.37 9.55
C ARG A 102 -15.35 -19.22 8.69
N ALA A 103 -16.53 -19.14 9.30
CA ALA A 103 -17.77 -18.88 8.57
C ALA A 103 -17.73 -17.52 7.87
N ALA A 104 -17.34 -16.45 8.59
CA ALA A 104 -17.19 -15.12 7.99
C ALA A 104 -16.16 -15.11 6.83
N ARG A 105 -15.07 -15.87 6.95
CA ARG A 105 -14.04 -16.00 5.91
C ARG A 105 -14.58 -16.67 4.65
N GLN A 106 -15.44 -17.68 4.79
CA GLN A 106 -16.15 -18.32 3.67
C GLN A 106 -17.14 -17.37 3.00
N ASP A 107 -17.83 -16.54 3.79
CA ASP A 107 -18.75 -15.52 3.26
C ASP A 107 -18.00 -14.46 2.45
N VAL A 108 -16.83 -14.04 2.90
CA VAL A 108 -15.93 -13.15 2.14
C VAL A 108 -15.47 -13.81 0.84
N ASP A 109 -15.13 -15.10 0.86
CA ASP A 109 -14.76 -15.83 -0.37
C ASP A 109 -15.92 -15.93 -1.35
N ALA A 110 -17.14 -16.11 -0.86
CA ALA A 110 -18.35 -16.09 -1.68
C ALA A 110 -18.58 -14.70 -2.29
N LEU A 111 -18.45 -13.64 -1.49
CA LEU A 111 -18.56 -12.25 -1.93
C LEU A 111 -17.57 -11.93 -3.05
N VAL A 112 -16.28 -12.22 -2.86
CA VAL A 112 -15.24 -11.96 -3.88
C VAL A 112 -15.54 -12.69 -5.19
N ARG A 113 -16.00 -13.95 -5.10
CA ARG A 113 -16.40 -14.74 -6.28
C ARG A 113 -17.63 -14.15 -6.98
N GLU A 114 -18.64 -13.72 -6.23
CA GLU A 114 -19.86 -13.13 -6.78
C GLU A 114 -19.59 -11.80 -7.48
N LEU A 115 -18.64 -11.00 -6.96
CA LEU A 115 -18.17 -9.78 -7.60
C LEU A 115 -17.30 -10.02 -8.84
N GLY A 116 -16.89 -11.26 -9.12
CA GLY A 116 -15.98 -11.60 -10.20
C GLY A 116 -14.56 -11.06 -9.99
N TRP A 117 -14.18 -10.70 -8.76
CA TRP A 117 -12.87 -10.15 -8.45
C TRP A 117 -11.80 -11.22 -8.36
N THR A 118 -10.64 -10.97 -8.97
CA THR A 118 -9.48 -11.87 -8.89
C THR A 118 -8.58 -11.42 -7.74
N VAL A 119 -8.71 -12.07 -6.58
CA VAL A 119 -7.94 -11.78 -5.35
C VAL A 119 -7.27 -13.06 -4.86
N GLY A 120 -5.99 -12.99 -4.49
CA GLY A 120 -5.27 -14.16 -3.95
C GLY A 120 -5.90 -14.73 -2.66
N ASP A 121 -5.79 -16.05 -2.47
CA ASP A 121 -6.40 -16.76 -1.33
C ASP A 121 -5.82 -16.34 0.03
N ARG A 122 -4.55 -15.93 0.04
CA ARG A 122 -3.82 -15.47 1.24
C ARG A 122 -3.83 -13.96 1.41
N SER A 123 -4.76 -13.25 0.76
CA SER A 123 -4.87 -11.80 0.89
C SER A 123 -5.26 -11.41 2.32
N PRO A 124 -4.46 -10.58 3.02
CA PRO A 124 -4.79 -10.09 4.37
C PRO A 124 -6.11 -9.31 4.42
N ALA A 125 -6.52 -8.69 3.29
CA ALA A 125 -7.80 -7.99 3.19
C ALA A 125 -9.00 -8.92 3.37
N ARG A 126 -8.87 -10.20 2.96
CA ARG A 126 -9.93 -11.19 3.20
C ARG A 126 -10.06 -11.50 4.70
N ASP A 127 -8.94 -11.58 5.41
CA ASP A 127 -8.92 -11.87 6.84
C ASP A 127 -9.41 -10.68 7.68
N LEU A 128 -9.05 -9.46 7.26
CA LEU A 128 -9.58 -8.21 7.81
C LEU A 128 -11.11 -8.16 7.66
N LEU A 129 -11.62 -8.36 6.45
CA LEU A 129 -13.06 -8.30 6.19
C LEU A 129 -13.81 -9.37 6.98
N ALA A 130 -13.25 -10.59 7.09
CA ALA A 130 -13.82 -11.65 7.91
C ALA A 130 -13.88 -11.26 9.39
N HIS A 131 -12.82 -10.64 9.93
CA HIS A 131 -12.81 -10.13 11.30
C HIS A 131 -13.88 -9.05 11.51
N THR A 132 -14.02 -8.10 10.58
CA THR A 132 -15.05 -7.06 10.62
C THR A 132 -16.46 -7.65 10.55
N PHE A 133 -16.68 -8.66 9.72
CA PHE A 133 -17.97 -9.37 9.61
C PHE A 133 -18.37 -10.03 10.92
N VAL A 134 -17.42 -10.65 11.63
CA VAL A 134 -17.67 -11.21 12.97
C VAL A 134 -18.10 -10.10 13.95
N ALA A 135 -17.39 -8.96 13.95
CA ALA A 135 -17.72 -7.84 14.82
C ALA A 135 -19.12 -7.25 14.52
N LEU A 136 -19.43 -7.00 13.25
CA LEU A 136 -20.73 -6.47 12.82
C LEU A 136 -21.88 -7.42 13.19
N ARG A 137 -21.72 -8.73 12.99
CA ARG A 137 -22.70 -9.74 13.40
C ARG A 137 -22.96 -9.73 14.90
N ARG A 138 -21.91 -9.63 15.72
CA ARG A 138 -22.04 -9.54 17.19
C ARG A 138 -22.80 -8.29 17.64
N LEU A 139 -22.69 -7.20 16.87
CA LEU A 139 -23.40 -5.95 17.10
C LEU A 139 -24.81 -5.93 16.48
N GLY A 140 -25.23 -7.00 15.81
CA GLY A 140 -26.55 -7.11 15.18
C GLY A 140 -26.70 -6.37 13.85
N PHE A 141 -25.59 -5.95 13.21
CA PHE A 141 -25.64 -5.31 11.89
C PHE A 141 -25.68 -6.36 10.78
N PRO A 142 -26.59 -6.21 9.79
CA PRO A 142 -26.65 -7.08 8.64
C PRO A 142 -25.45 -6.83 7.71
N ILE A 143 -24.98 -7.89 7.07
CA ILE A 143 -23.81 -7.85 6.15
C ILE A 143 -24.10 -8.60 4.86
N THR A 144 -25.30 -8.40 4.31
CA THR A 144 -25.65 -8.96 3.01
C THR A 144 -25.01 -8.16 1.89
N LEU A 145 -24.97 -8.73 0.68
CA LEU A 145 -24.51 -8.01 -0.50
C LEU A 145 -25.29 -6.72 -0.79
N THR A 146 -26.58 -6.70 -0.47
CA THR A 146 -27.41 -5.50 -0.59
C THR A 146 -26.91 -4.40 0.35
N ASP A 147 -26.57 -4.76 1.59
CA ASP A 147 -26.04 -3.82 2.59
C ASP A 147 -24.64 -3.32 2.20
N LEU A 148 -23.83 -4.19 1.60
CA LEU A 148 -22.45 -3.90 1.21
C LEU A 148 -22.33 -3.19 -0.14
N ARG A 149 -23.38 -3.19 -0.98
CA ARG A 149 -23.34 -2.65 -2.35
C ARG A 149 -22.77 -1.23 -2.44
N PRO A 150 -23.12 -0.26 -1.57
CA PRO A 150 -22.53 1.08 -1.64
C PRO A 150 -21.02 1.07 -1.42
N TYR A 151 -20.53 0.26 -0.47
CA TYR A 151 -19.10 0.09 -0.18
C TYR A 151 -18.37 -0.58 -1.33
N VAL A 152 -18.96 -1.63 -1.91
CA VAL A 152 -18.41 -2.33 -3.09
C VAL A 152 -18.27 -1.38 -4.26
N LYS A 153 -19.31 -0.59 -4.56
CA LYS A 153 -19.28 0.38 -5.66
C LYS A 153 -18.17 1.43 -5.44
N ALA A 154 -18.12 2.03 -4.26
CA ALA A 154 -17.09 3.02 -3.95
C ALA A 154 -15.67 2.43 -4.05
N ALA A 155 -15.46 1.21 -3.53
CA ALA A 155 -14.17 0.53 -3.60
C ALA A 155 -13.76 0.24 -5.05
N ALA A 156 -14.69 -0.23 -5.90
CA ALA A 156 -14.42 -0.50 -7.31
C ALA A 156 -14.05 0.78 -8.07
N GLU A 157 -14.82 1.86 -7.91
CA GLU A 157 -14.57 3.14 -8.58
C GLU A 157 -13.22 3.75 -8.18
N VAL A 158 -12.84 3.65 -6.91
CA VAL A 158 -11.53 4.10 -6.43
C VAL A 158 -10.41 3.23 -7.01
N ALA A 159 -10.55 1.90 -6.95
CA ALA A 159 -9.55 0.98 -7.46
C ALA A 159 -9.32 1.18 -8.97
N ASP A 160 -10.37 1.31 -9.77
CA ASP A 160 -10.27 1.55 -11.21
C ASP A 160 -9.55 2.88 -11.51
N HIS A 161 -9.86 3.94 -10.74
CA HIS A 161 -9.20 5.24 -10.87
C HIS A 161 -7.72 5.22 -10.44
N GLU A 162 -7.36 4.43 -9.43
CA GLU A 162 -5.97 4.27 -9.00
C GLU A 162 -5.15 3.48 -10.00
N ILE A 163 -5.68 2.34 -10.46
CA ILE A 163 -5.01 1.50 -11.46
C ILE A 163 -4.93 2.24 -12.81
N GLY A 164 -5.97 2.97 -13.20
CA GLY A 164 -5.99 3.75 -14.45
C GLY A 164 -4.98 4.90 -14.51
N ARG A 165 -4.39 5.31 -13.38
CA ARG A 165 -3.28 6.32 -13.37
C ARG A 165 -1.94 5.73 -13.77
N VAL A 166 -1.79 4.41 -13.75
CA VAL A 166 -0.57 3.76 -14.20
C VAL A 166 -0.48 3.90 -15.72
N ALA A 167 0.44 4.75 -16.20
CA ALA A 167 0.59 4.99 -17.63
C ALA A 167 1.04 3.72 -18.36
N ASP A 168 0.39 3.44 -19.48
CA ASP A 168 0.78 2.36 -20.38
C ASP A 168 2.22 2.54 -20.86
N GLY A 169 3.02 1.47 -20.78
CA GLY A 169 4.42 1.47 -21.20
C GLY A 169 5.39 2.22 -20.28
N ALA A 170 4.95 2.69 -19.09
CA ALA A 170 5.87 3.26 -18.12
C ALA A 170 6.94 2.24 -17.68
N PRO A 171 8.18 2.69 -17.38
CA PRO A 171 9.20 1.81 -16.83
C PRO A 171 8.68 1.13 -15.56
N ARG A 172 8.95 -0.17 -15.40
CA ARG A 172 8.51 -0.99 -14.27
C ARG A 172 8.69 -0.29 -12.92
N ALA A 173 9.88 0.24 -12.67
CA ALA A 173 10.19 0.95 -11.42
C ALA A 173 9.26 2.14 -11.16
N ARG A 174 8.89 2.88 -12.20
CA ARG A 174 7.95 4.01 -12.11
C ARG A 174 6.52 3.53 -11.88
N THR A 175 6.09 2.47 -12.57
CA THR A 175 4.79 1.84 -12.35
C THR A 175 4.62 1.39 -10.91
N VAL A 176 5.62 0.68 -10.38
CA VAL A 176 5.57 0.22 -8.99
C VAL A 176 5.61 1.39 -8.02
N HIS A 177 6.48 2.38 -8.26
CA HIS A 177 6.51 3.58 -7.43
C HIS A 177 5.14 4.25 -7.36
N THR A 178 4.46 4.43 -8.50
CA THR A 178 3.10 4.99 -8.55
C THR A 178 2.11 4.12 -7.79
N LEU A 179 2.13 2.81 -7.98
CA LEU A 179 1.24 1.88 -7.29
C LEU A 179 1.41 1.90 -5.78
N LEU A 180 2.65 1.90 -5.28
CA LEU A 180 2.96 1.95 -3.85
C LEU A 180 2.50 3.26 -3.21
N VAL A 181 2.74 4.38 -3.89
CA VAL A 181 2.26 5.69 -3.47
C VAL A 181 0.73 5.72 -3.45
N SER A 182 0.07 5.12 -4.45
CA SER A 182 -1.38 4.95 -4.46
C SER A 182 -1.85 4.13 -3.26
N THR A 183 -1.34 2.92 -3.06
CA THR A 183 -1.80 2.04 -1.97
C THR A 183 -1.63 2.68 -0.60
N VAL A 184 -0.51 3.35 -0.32
CA VAL A 184 -0.24 3.91 1.02
C VAL A 184 -0.86 5.29 1.20
N LEU A 185 -0.56 6.23 0.30
CA LEU A 185 -0.94 7.62 0.51
C LEU A 185 -2.42 7.83 0.18
N TYR A 186 -2.94 7.19 -0.88
CA TYR A 186 -4.33 7.40 -1.26
C TYR A 186 -5.32 6.63 -0.37
N GLU A 187 -4.90 5.57 0.31
CA GLU A 187 -5.70 4.96 1.39
C GLU A 187 -5.94 5.96 2.54
N GLN A 188 -4.92 6.75 2.91
CA GLN A 188 -5.08 7.81 3.91
C GLN A 188 -5.96 8.95 3.41
N VAL A 189 -5.80 9.36 2.14
CA VAL A 189 -6.67 10.36 1.51
C VAL A 189 -8.12 9.90 1.53
N LEU A 190 -8.39 8.66 1.13
CA LEU A 190 -9.73 8.07 1.12
C LEU A 190 -10.33 8.02 2.52
N THR A 191 -9.54 7.57 3.51
CA THR A 191 -9.98 7.51 4.91
C THR A 191 -10.33 8.89 5.45
N ALA A 192 -9.51 9.91 5.17
CA ALA A 192 -9.77 11.28 5.60
C ALA A 192 -11.01 11.86 4.91
N LEU A 193 -11.13 11.71 3.58
CA LEU A 193 -12.29 12.18 2.82
C LEU A 193 -13.58 11.51 3.28
N HIS A 194 -13.56 10.20 3.55
CA HIS A 194 -14.72 9.49 4.06
C HIS A 194 -15.18 10.06 5.40
N ARG A 195 -14.26 10.33 6.34
CA ARG A 195 -14.60 10.94 7.64
C ARG A 195 -15.20 12.35 7.48
N LEU A 196 -14.60 13.19 6.63
CA LEU A 196 -15.12 14.53 6.34
C LEU A 196 -16.52 14.47 5.69
N ALA A 197 -16.75 13.53 4.78
CA ALA A 197 -18.05 13.33 4.16
C ALA A 197 -19.11 12.85 5.16
N GLN A 198 -18.72 12.01 6.13
CA GLN A 198 -19.61 11.60 7.23
C GLN A 198 -19.99 12.79 8.13
N GLU A 199 -19.03 13.66 8.43
CA GLU A 199 -19.27 14.88 9.21
C GLU A 199 -20.26 15.82 8.50
N ASP A 200 -20.05 16.11 7.20
CA ASP A 200 -20.99 16.89 6.38
C ASP A 200 -22.38 16.24 6.32
N ALA A 201 -22.44 14.94 6.04
CA ALA A 201 -23.71 14.23 5.93
C ALA A 201 -24.48 14.22 7.26
N SER A 202 -23.77 14.08 8.38
CA SER A 202 -24.34 14.18 9.72
C SER A 202 -24.88 15.58 9.98
N ALA A 203 -24.11 16.62 9.68
CA ALA A 203 -24.52 18.02 9.83
C ALA A 203 -25.77 18.32 8.99
N ARG A 204 -25.84 17.87 7.75
CA ARG A 204 -27.04 18.06 6.89
C ARG A 204 -28.27 17.29 7.37
N ARG A 205 -28.07 16.18 8.09
CA ARG A 205 -29.17 15.30 8.51
C ARG A 205 -29.70 15.61 9.91
N PHE A 206 -28.81 16.02 10.81
CA PHE A 206 -29.05 16.13 12.25
C PHE A 206 -28.66 17.50 12.84
N GLY A 207 -27.94 18.35 12.10
CA GLY A 207 -27.62 19.74 12.49
C GLY A 207 -28.66 20.72 11.98
#